data_AF-A0A2G6GPL6-F1
#
_entry.id   AF-A0A2G6GPL6-F1
#
_cell.length_a   1.000
_cell.length_b   1.000
_cell.length_c   1.000
_cell.angle_alpha   90.00
_cell.angle_beta   90.00
_cell.angle_gamma   90.00
#
_symmetry.space_group_name_H-M   'P 1'
#
loop_
_entity.id
_entity.type
_entity.pdbx_description
1 polymer ?
#
loop_
_entity_poly.entity_id
_entity_poly.type
_entity_poly.pdbx_seq_one_letter_code
_entity_poly.pdbx_strand_id
1 'polypeptide(L)'
;MEYIVESLMENAEEEQDYTTLIQDLYALHENPIDINKATAEDLEQLPMLSEVQIINLLNYRGEVGHIYTLFELQSIYGFTPELLHDLQYFIRCGEQKETKNLPFRKMLEYSSNSILLRGQRIIEEQAGYKDLAQESFKDSKAYEKWQNRRYLGNPWRYYFRYETRYKNKFKVGLVAEKDPGEEFFTGTQKRGFDHYTGFVQ
;
A
#
# COMPACT_ATOMS: atom_id res chain seq x y z
N MET A 1 17.12 4.16 3.48
CA MET A 1 15.73 3.81 3.12
C MET A 1 15.30 2.48 3.73
N GLU A 2 16.01 1.36 3.50
CA GLU A 2 15.62 0.05 4.10
C GLU A 2 15.41 0.11 5.63
N TYR A 3 16.34 0.76 6.34
CA TYR A 3 16.22 0.96 7.80
C TYR A 3 14.99 1.79 8.23
N ILE A 4 14.56 2.75 7.39
CA ILE A 4 13.36 3.57 7.66
C ILE A 4 12.11 2.71 7.51
N VAL A 5 12.10 1.86 6.48
CA VAL A 5 10.99 0.93 6.27
C VAL A 5 10.89 -0.03 7.45
N GLU A 6 12.02 -0.59 7.89
CA GLU A 6 12.07 -1.51 9.03
C GLU A 6 11.60 -0.85 10.34
N SER A 7 12.07 0.37 10.65
CA SER A 7 11.66 1.07 11.87
C SER A 7 10.18 1.47 11.88
N LEU A 8 9.61 1.81 10.72
CA LEU A 8 8.18 2.08 10.59
C LEU A 8 7.34 0.80 10.66
N MET A 9 7.88 -0.34 10.22
CA MET A 9 7.24 -1.65 10.35
C MET A 9 7.18 -2.15 11.79
N GLU A 10 8.10 -1.74 12.66
CA GLU A 10 7.98 -2.10 14.09
C GLU A 10 6.80 -1.40 14.78
N ASN A 11 6.32 -0.28 14.21
CA ASN A 11 5.33 0.59 14.85
C ASN A 11 3.90 0.45 14.33
N ALA A 12 3.68 -0.13 13.14
CA ALA A 12 2.30 -0.35 12.69
C ALA A 12 1.65 -1.51 13.48
N GLU A 13 0.34 -1.44 13.71
CA GLU A 13 -0.38 -2.36 14.59
C GLU A 13 -0.97 -3.55 13.83
N GLU A 14 -1.17 -3.43 12.51
CA GLU A 14 -1.81 -4.44 11.66
C GLU A 14 -0.95 -4.84 10.43
N GLU A 15 -1.00 -6.13 10.06
CA GLU A 15 -0.27 -6.66 8.89
C GLU A 15 -0.68 -6.04 7.54
N GLN A 16 -1.90 -5.54 7.43
CA GLN A 16 -2.39 -4.87 6.22
C GLN A 16 -1.82 -3.45 6.08
N ASP A 17 -1.58 -2.77 7.20
CA ASP A 17 -1.06 -1.40 7.21
C ASP A 17 0.40 -1.34 6.78
N TYR A 18 1.23 -2.31 7.20
CA TYR A 18 2.64 -2.35 6.78
C TYR A 18 2.80 -2.38 5.27
N THR A 19 1.99 -3.19 4.59
CA THR A 19 2.11 -3.38 3.15
C THR A 19 1.76 -2.12 2.39
N THR A 20 0.69 -1.44 2.82
CA THR A 20 0.29 -0.17 2.22
C THR A 20 1.35 0.90 2.47
N LEU A 21 1.86 0.97 3.70
CA LEU A 21 2.92 1.91 4.08
C LEU A 21 4.19 1.74 3.24
N ILE A 22 4.66 0.49 3.08
CA ILE A 22 5.83 0.16 2.25
C ILE A 22 5.62 0.65 0.82
N GLN A 23 4.46 0.34 0.23
CA GLN A 23 4.13 0.75 -1.14
C GLN A 23 4.15 2.27 -1.29
N ASP A 24 3.57 3.00 -0.35
CA ASP A 24 3.53 4.47 -0.41
C ASP A 24 4.92 5.09 -0.22
N LEU A 25 5.77 4.54 0.67
CA LEU A 25 7.16 4.99 0.82
C LEU A 25 7.99 4.76 -0.45
N TYR A 26 7.87 3.60 -1.09
CA TYR A 26 8.55 3.37 -2.38
C TYR A 26 8.06 4.33 -3.46
N ALA A 27 6.75 4.60 -3.51
CA ALA A 27 6.20 5.55 -4.47
C ALA A 27 6.70 6.99 -4.24
N LEU A 28 6.83 7.41 -2.97
CA LEU A 28 7.43 8.68 -2.59
C LEU A 28 8.92 8.74 -2.93
N HIS A 29 9.64 7.64 -2.77
CA HIS A 29 11.04 7.58 -3.14
C HIS A 29 11.26 7.71 -4.66
N GLU A 30 10.42 7.07 -5.46
CA GLU A 30 10.46 7.20 -6.92
C GLU A 30 10.02 8.59 -7.41
N ASN A 31 9.07 9.21 -6.70
CA ASN A 31 8.56 10.54 -7.02
C ASN A 31 8.60 11.47 -5.78
N PRO A 32 9.79 11.98 -5.41
CA PRO A 32 9.95 12.82 -4.23
C PRO A 32 9.09 14.08 -4.26
N ILE A 33 8.55 14.43 -3.09
CA ILE A 33 7.73 15.63 -2.88
C ILE A 33 8.60 16.87 -3.09
N ASP A 34 8.09 17.81 -3.88
CA ASP A 34 8.74 19.10 -4.08
C ASP A 34 8.38 20.05 -2.94
N ILE A 35 9.31 20.32 -2.03
CA ILE A 35 9.03 21.17 -0.87
C ILE A 35 8.63 22.60 -1.25
N ASN A 36 9.00 23.08 -2.44
CA ASN A 36 8.64 24.43 -2.89
C ASN A 36 7.20 24.51 -3.43
N LYS A 37 6.56 23.36 -3.71
CA LYS A 37 5.20 23.28 -4.25
C LYS A 37 4.23 22.47 -3.39
N ALA A 38 4.74 21.73 -2.41
CA ALA A 38 3.95 20.84 -1.57
C ALA A 38 2.88 21.58 -0.77
N THR A 39 1.69 21.01 -0.72
CA THR A 39 0.62 21.39 0.20
C THR A 39 0.83 20.74 1.58
N ALA A 40 0.00 21.07 2.56
CA ALA A 40 0.04 20.38 3.86
C ALA A 40 -0.30 18.90 3.67
N GLU A 41 -1.29 18.61 2.84
CA GLU A 41 -1.77 17.28 2.50
C GLU A 41 -0.71 16.45 1.74
N ASP A 42 0.13 17.10 0.92
CA ASP A 42 1.27 16.43 0.31
C ASP A 42 2.30 16.01 1.38
N LEU A 43 2.58 16.88 2.35
CA LEU A 43 3.57 16.64 3.40
C LEU A 43 3.08 15.63 4.45
N GLU A 44 1.78 15.53 4.69
CA GLU A 44 1.16 14.51 5.56
C GLU A 44 1.41 13.07 5.07
N GLN A 45 1.73 12.88 3.79
CA GLN A 45 2.13 11.57 3.26
C GLN A 45 3.49 11.10 3.80
N LEU A 46 4.26 11.97 4.45
CA LEU A 46 5.56 11.64 5.03
C LEU A 46 5.38 11.21 6.50
N PRO A 47 5.40 9.90 6.83
CA PRO A 47 5.16 9.42 8.20
C PRO A 47 6.20 9.89 9.24
N MET A 48 7.34 10.42 8.78
CA MET A 48 8.40 10.98 9.64
C MET A 48 8.14 12.45 10.04
N LEU A 49 7.17 13.12 9.42
CA LEU A 49 6.80 14.49 9.76
C LEU A 49 5.59 14.50 10.69
N SER A 50 5.75 15.21 11.81
CA SER A 50 4.64 15.62 12.66
C SER A 50 3.91 16.83 12.09
N GLU A 51 2.65 17.01 12.47
CA GLU A 51 1.83 18.18 12.10
C GLU A 51 2.54 19.51 12.41
N VAL A 52 3.22 19.59 13.56
CA VAL A 52 4.00 20.79 13.95
C VAL A 52 5.17 21.04 13.01
N GLN A 53 5.89 20.00 12.59
CA GLN A 53 6.99 20.12 11.63
C GLN A 53 6.47 20.53 10.24
N ILE A 54 5.31 20.02 9.83
CA ILE A 54 4.64 20.41 8.57
C ILE A 54 4.32 21.91 8.60
N ILE A 55 3.67 22.38 9.66
CA ILE A 55 3.34 23.80 9.84
C ILE A 55 4.61 24.67 9.82
N ASN A 56 5.65 24.27 10.56
CA ASN A 56 6.89 25.02 10.61
C ASN A 56 7.58 25.09 9.24
N LEU A 57 7.55 24.01 8.46
CA LEU A 57 8.08 23.98 7.09
C LEU A 57 7.31 24.92 6.15
N LEU A 58 5.98 24.90 6.21
CA LEU A 58 5.13 25.77 5.40
C LEU A 58 5.34 27.24 5.73
N ASN A 59 5.47 27.58 7.03
CA ASN A 59 5.76 28.93 7.50
C ASN A 59 7.15 29.38 7.04
N TYR A 60 8.18 28.55 7.24
CA TYR A 60 9.54 28.84 6.80
C TYR A 60 9.63 29.12 5.30
N ARG A 61 8.95 28.29 4.48
CA ARG A 61 8.82 28.52 3.04
C ARG A 61 8.13 29.84 2.72
N GLY A 62 7.10 30.22 3.48
CA GLY A 62 6.41 31.51 3.32
C GLY A 62 7.30 32.72 3.62
N GLU A 63 8.25 32.58 4.56
CA GLU A 63 9.16 33.65 4.97
C GLU A 63 10.39 33.78 4.06
N VAL A 64 11.04 32.67 3.73
CA VAL A 64 12.29 32.63 2.94
C VAL A 64 12.01 32.60 1.44
N GLY A 65 10.85 32.08 1.04
CA GLY A 65 10.49 31.87 -0.35
C GLY A 65 11.01 30.53 -0.85
N HIS A 66 11.92 30.57 -1.84
CA HIS A 66 12.38 29.37 -2.53
C HIS A 66 13.51 28.67 -1.76
N ILE A 67 13.31 27.39 -1.45
CA ILE A 67 14.27 26.55 -0.72
C ILE A 67 15.13 25.79 -1.74
N TYR A 68 16.43 26.06 -1.73
CA TYR A 68 17.35 25.53 -2.74
C TYR A 68 18.00 24.22 -2.31
N THR A 69 18.23 24.07 -1.01
CA THR A 69 18.97 22.94 -0.44
C THR A 69 18.26 22.37 0.77
N LEU A 70 18.44 21.07 1.00
CA LEU A 70 17.88 20.38 2.16
C LEU A 70 18.51 20.87 3.49
N PHE A 71 19.70 21.45 3.43
CA PHE A 71 20.39 22.00 4.60
C PHE A 71 19.72 23.24 5.18
N GLU A 72 19.02 24.03 4.35
CA GLU A 72 18.25 25.19 4.82
C GLU A 72 17.18 24.80 5.86
N LEU A 73 16.63 23.59 5.71
CA LEU A 73 15.63 23.03 6.61
C LEU A 73 16.16 22.79 8.04
N GLN A 74 17.48 22.74 8.26
CA GLN A 74 18.06 22.68 9.60
C GLN A 74 17.74 23.91 10.46
N SER A 75 17.37 25.02 9.82
CA SER A 75 16.99 26.26 10.52
C SER A 75 15.58 26.19 11.10
N ILE A 76 14.79 25.19 10.72
CA ILE A 76 13.40 25.04 11.12
C ILE A 76 13.34 24.33 12.47
N TYR A 77 12.59 24.90 13.41
CA TYR A 77 12.39 24.27 14.70
C TYR A 77 11.75 22.87 14.56
N GLY A 78 12.38 21.88 15.17
CA GLY A 78 11.96 20.48 15.10
C GLY A 78 12.60 19.66 13.97
N PHE A 79 13.45 20.26 13.11
CA PHE A 79 14.18 19.53 12.07
C PHE A 79 15.57 19.15 12.55
N THR A 80 15.78 17.86 12.87
CA THR A 80 17.08 17.34 13.29
C THR A 80 17.88 16.76 12.12
N PRO A 81 19.21 16.59 12.24
CA PRO A 81 20.02 15.93 11.22
C PRO A 81 19.52 14.52 10.85
N GLU A 82 19.01 13.77 11.83
CA GLU A 82 18.45 12.44 11.63
C GLU A 82 17.17 12.50 10.79
N LEU A 83 16.25 13.41 11.15
CA LEU A 83 15.03 13.62 10.36
C LEU A 83 15.36 14.02 8.91
N LEU A 84 16.32 14.92 8.72
CA LEU A 84 16.74 15.35 7.39
C LEU A 84 17.42 14.23 6.60
N HIS A 85 18.17 13.35 7.28
CA HIS A 85 18.73 12.17 6.67
C HIS A 85 17.63 11.24 6.13
N ASP A 86 16.51 11.13 6.82
CA ASP A 86 15.39 10.30 6.36
C ASP A 86 14.58 11.00 5.26
N LEU A 87 14.30 12.29 5.42
CA LEU A 87 13.56 13.08 4.45
C LEU A 87 14.24 13.14 3.08
N GLN A 88 15.58 13.14 3.01
CA GLN A 88 16.31 13.26 1.74
C GLN A 88 15.91 12.21 0.69
N TYR A 89 15.37 11.06 1.11
CA TYR A 89 14.91 10.01 0.22
C TYR A 89 13.55 10.29 -0.40
N PHE A 90 12.74 11.17 0.20
CA PHE A 90 11.33 11.38 -0.13
C PHE A 90 10.98 12.82 -0.50
N ILE A 91 11.92 13.77 -0.33
CA ILE A 91 11.74 15.17 -0.72
C ILE A 91 12.81 15.63 -1.68
N ARG A 92 12.51 16.69 -2.44
CA ARG A 92 13.46 17.40 -3.30
C ARG A 92 13.38 18.90 -3.09
N CYS A 93 14.51 19.58 -3.27
CA CYS A 93 14.68 21.03 -3.20
C CYS A 93 15.20 21.59 -4.53
N GLY A 94 15.19 22.91 -4.71
CA GLY A 94 15.81 23.58 -5.86
C GLY A 94 14.88 23.83 -7.05
N GLU A 95 15.47 24.27 -8.16
CA GLU A 95 14.72 24.67 -9.35
C GLU A 95 14.19 23.46 -10.12
N GLN A 96 12.86 23.42 -10.31
CA GLN A 96 12.25 22.47 -11.21
C GLN A 96 12.44 22.93 -12.66
N LYS A 97 12.98 22.06 -13.51
CA LYS A 97 12.68 22.16 -14.94
C LYS A 97 11.18 21.96 -15.11
N GLU A 98 10.48 22.96 -15.64
CA GLU A 98 9.05 22.87 -15.89
C GLU A 98 8.75 21.57 -16.64
N THR A 99 7.88 20.76 -16.04
CA THR A 99 7.41 19.55 -16.69
C THR A 99 6.44 19.99 -17.78
N LYS A 100 6.90 19.95 -19.04
CA LYS A 100 6.02 20.09 -20.20
C LYS A 100 4.84 19.14 -20.01
N ASN A 101 3.61 19.62 -20.23
CA ASN A 101 2.42 18.79 -20.21
C ASN A 101 2.60 17.65 -21.20
N LEU A 102 2.84 16.45 -20.68
CA LEU A 102 2.94 15.24 -21.47
C LEU A 102 1.51 14.80 -21.84
N PRO A 103 1.29 14.28 -23.06
CA PRO A 103 0.00 13.68 -23.39
C PRO A 103 -0.23 12.46 -22.49
N PHE A 104 -1.51 12.18 -22.16
CA PHE A 104 -1.91 11.09 -21.26
C PHE A 104 -1.26 9.74 -21.62
N ARG A 105 -1.13 9.44 -22.93
CA ARG A 105 -0.48 8.22 -23.41
C ARG A 105 0.98 8.09 -22.94
N LYS A 106 1.73 9.19 -22.93
CA LYS A 106 3.10 9.21 -22.40
C LYS A 106 3.12 9.16 -20.87
N MET A 107 2.12 9.73 -20.21
CA MET A 107 1.99 9.59 -18.75
C MET A 107 1.77 8.14 -18.34
N LEU A 108 0.96 7.39 -19.10
CA LEU A 108 0.79 5.94 -18.91
C LEU A 108 2.06 5.15 -19.20
N GLU A 109 2.85 5.57 -20.19
CA GLU A 109 4.14 4.94 -20.54
C GLU A 109 5.19 5.15 -19.44
N TYR A 110 5.22 6.34 -18.83
CA TYR A 110 6.15 6.71 -17.77
C TYR A 110 5.57 6.52 -16.35
N SER A 111 4.43 5.84 -16.21
CA SER A 111 3.86 5.56 -14.89
C SER A 111 4.69 4.50 -14.16
N SER A 112 4.85 4.68 -12.86
CA SER A 112 5.35 3.63 -11.97
C SER A 112 4.27 2.56 -11.81
N ASN A 113 4.66 1.29 -11.91
CA ASN A 113 3.75 0.15 -11.79
C ASN A 113 4.17 -0.72 -10.61
N SER A 114 3.23 -1.01 -9.72
CA SER A 114 3.44 -1.86 -8.55
C SER A 114 2.50 -3.06 -8.59
N ILE A 115 3.04 -4.24 -8.28
CA ILE A 115 2.29 -5.48 -8.16
C ILE A 115 2.57 -6.07 -6.79
N LEU A 116 1.50 -6.44 -6.09
CA LEU A 116 1.56 -7.18 -4.85
C LEU A 116 0.78 -8.48 -4.95
N LEU A 117 1.46 -9.57 -4.59
CA LEU A 117 0.91 -10.91 -4.50
C LEU A 117 1.10 -11.41 -3.08
N ARG A 118 0.03 -11.86 -2.45
CA ARG A 118 0.07 -12.42 -1.10
C ARG A 118 -0.74 -13.71 -1.04
N GLY A 119 -0.14 -14.76 -0.49
CA GLY A 119 -0.79 -16.03 -0.18
C GLY A 119 -0.72 -16.29 1.31
N GLN A 120 -1.86 -16.51 1.95
CA GLN A 120 -1.96 -16.75 3.39
C GLN A 120 -2.76 -18.03 3.66
N ARG A 121 -2.37 -18.78 4.68
CA ARG A 121 -3.17 -19.89 5.20
C ARG A 121 -2.95 -20.08 6.70
N ILE A 122 -3.94 -20.66 7.35
CA ILE A 122 -3.79 -21.18 8.72
C ILE A 122 -3.08 -22.55 8.63
N ILE A 123 -2.05 -22.75 9.46
CA ILE A 123 -1.30 -24.02 9.48
C ILE A 123 -2.07 -25.13 10.19
N GLU A 124 -2.84 -24.76 11.22
CA GLU A 124 -3.73 -25.68 11.91
C GLU A 124 -4.79 -26.24 10.97
N GLU A 125 -5.03 -27.54 11.06
CA GLU A 125 -6.01 -28.22 10.22
C GLU A 125 -7.44 -27.87 10.66
N GLN A 126 -8.14 -27.08 9.85
CA GLN A 126 -9.49 -26.64 10.14
C GLN A 126 -10.53 -27.72 9.80
N ALA A 127 -11.45 -28.00 10.74
CA ALA A 127 -12.47 -29.05 10.59
C ALA A 127 -13.35 -28.93 9.33
N GLY A 128 -13.53 -27.70 8.81
CA GLY A 128 -14.31 -27.44 7.60
C GLY A 128 -13.69 -27.95 6.30
N TYR A 129 -12.41 -28.36 6.30
CA TYR A 129 -11.69 -28.85 5.12
C TYR A 129 -11.40 -30.36 5.18
N LYS A 130 -11.77 -31.03 6.28
CA LYS A 130 -11.54 -32.47 6.43
C LYS A 130 -12.41 -33.23 5.44
N ASP A 131 -11.91 -34.36 4.95
CA ASP A 131 -12.73 -35.27 4.16
C ASP A 131 -13.22 -36.40 5.07
N LEU A 132 -14.39 -36.19 5.69
CA LEU A 132 -14.99 -37.14 6.63
C LEU A 132 -15.99 -38.04 5.90
N ALA A 133 -15.80 -39.35 6.00
CA ALA A 133 -16.75 -40.33 5.48
C ALA A 133 -18.05 -40.35 6.29
N GLN A 134 -19.17 -40.77 5.68
CA GLN A 134 -20.48 -40.88 6.34
C GLN A 134 -20.42 -41.73 7.62
N GLU A 135 -19.56 -42.75 7.65
CA GLU A 135 -19.30 -43.62 8.81
C GLU A 135 -18.79 -42.86 10.05
N SER A 136 -18.23 -41.66 9.88
CA SER A 136 -17.77 -40.81 10.99
C SER A 136 -18.92 -40.08 11.71
N PHE A 137 -20.17 -40.23 11.24
CA PHE A 137 -21.34 -39.53 11.76
C PHE A 137 -22.37 -40.51 12.32
N LYS A 138 -23.06 -40.08 13.39
CA LYS A 138 -24.08 -40.89 14.08
C LYS A 138 -25.26 -41.27 13.18
N ASP A 139 -25.66 -40.34 12.31
CA ASP A 139 -26.81 -40.49 11.42
C ASP A 139 -26.58 -39.77 10.09
N SER A 140 -27.24 -40.25 9.03
CA SER A 140 -27.16 -39.68 7.67
C SER A 140 -27.52 -38.19 7.61
N LYS A 141 -28.43 -37.71 8.46
CA LYS A 141 -28.80 -36.28 8.54
C LYS A 141 -27.65 -35.40 9.07
N ALA A 142 -26.83 -35.94 9.98
CA ALA A 142 -25.67 -35.21 10.50
C ALA A 142 -24.56 -35.10 9.45
N TYR A 143 -24.37 -36.16 8.66
CA TYR A 143 -23.47 -36.15 7.51
C TYR A 143 -23.91 -35.13 6.44
N GLU A 144 -25.18 -35.12 6.06
CA GLU A 144 -25.73 -34.16 5.09
C GLU A 144 -25.56 -32.70 5.56
N LYS A 145 -25.82 -32.43 6.85
CA LYS A 145 -25.61 -31.10 7.45
C LYS A 145 -24.14 -30.68 7.42
N TRP A 146 -23.21 -31.61 7.61
CA TRP A 146 -21.77 -31.35 7.52
C TRP A 146 -21.34 -31.10 6.07
N GLN A 147 -21.81 -31.93 5.13
CA GLN A 147 -21.50 -31.82 3.71
C GLN A 147 -21.95 -30.47 3.12
N ASN A 148 -23.07 -29.93 3.59
CA ASN A 148 -23.57 -28.62 3.18
C ASN A 148 -22.83 -27.42 3.82
N ARG A 149 -21.96 -27.66 4.81
CA ARG A 149 -21.21 -26.63 5.55
C ARG A 149 -19.70 -26.70 5.34
N ARG A 150 -19.20 -27.79 4.79
CA ARG A 150 -17.77 -27.96 4.50
C ARG A 150 -17.34 -26.99 3.39
N TYR A 151 -16.08 -26.58 3.44
CA TYR A 151 -15.50 -25.80 2.37
C TYR A 151 -15.22 -26.70 1.17
N LEU A 152 -15.51 -26.20 -0.04
CA LEU A 152 -15.33 -26.94 -1.29
C LEU A 152 -13.97 -26.64 -1.94
N GLY A 153 -13.40 -25.46 -1.66
CA GLY A 153 -12.11 -25.03 -2.16
C GLY A 153 -10.96 -25.19 -1.16
N ASN A 154 -9.82 -24.60 -1.52
CA ASN A 154 -8.59 -24.69 -0.74
C ASN A 154 -8.55 -23.67 0.41
N PRO A 155 -7.78 -23.93 1.49
CA PRO A 155 -7.69 -23.03 2.66
C PRO A 155 -6.79 -21.80 2.43
N TRP A 156 -6.33 -21.58 1.20
CA TRP A 156 -5.48 -20.43 0.89
C TRP A 156 -6.33 -19.21 0.61
N ARG A 157 -6.01 -18.12 1.31
CA ARG A 157 -6.39 -16.77 0.93
C ARG A 157 -5.37 -16.27 -0.09
N TYR A 158 -5.86 -15.73 -1.21
CA TYR A 158 -5.01 -15.08 -2.20
C TYR A 158 -5.41 -13.62 -2.33
N TYR A 159 -4.42 -12.75 -2.29
CA TYR A 159 -4.60 -11.31 -2.44
C TYR A 159 -3.70 -10.82 -3.56
N PHE A 160 -4.28 -10.07 -4.49
CA PHE A 160 -3.61 -9.44 -5.59
C PHE A 160 -3.95 -7.95 -5.61
N ARG A 161 -2.94 -7.11 -5.74
CA ARG A 161 -3.11 -5.68 -5.97
C ARG A 161 -2.18 -5.22 -7.08
N TYR A 162 -2.73 -4.51 -8.04
CA TYR A 162 -2.00 -3.77 -9.06
C TYR A 162 -2.26 -2.28 -8.86
N GLU A 163 -1.21 -1.47 -8.92
CA GLU A 163 -1.28 -0.02 -8.83
C GLU A 163 -0.41 0.62 -9.91
N THR A 164 -0.94 1.63 -10.59
CA THR A 164 -0.19 2.50 -11.50
C THR A 164 -0.31 3.95 -11.07
N ARG A 165 0.82 4.65 -11.03
CA ARG A 165 0.90 6.04 -10.56
C ARG A 165 1.77 6.87 -11.49
N TYR A 166 1.32 8.07 -11.83
CA TYR A 166 2.15 9.06 -12.53
C TYR A 166 2.26 10.34 -11.71
N LYS A 167 3.38 10.47 -10.97
CA LYS A 167 3.65 11.63 -10.09
C LYS A 167 2.41 11.93 -9.22
N ASN A 168 2.01 13.19 -9.11
CA ASN A 168 0.81 13.64 -8.40
C ASN A 168 -0.35 13.92 -9.39
N LYS A 169 -0.39 13.24 -10.55
CA LYS A 169 -1.44 13.47 -11.58
C LYS A 169 -2.54 12.43 -11.57
N PHE A 170 -2.19 11.17 -11.37
CA PHE A 170 -3.18 10.12 -11.15
C PHE A 170 -2.55 8.93 -10.42
N LYS A 171 -3.41 8.21 -9.70
CA LYS A 171 -3.17 6.89 -9.12
C LYS A 171 -4.38 6.02 -9.44
N VAL A 172 -4.16 4.89 -10.09
CA VAL A 172 -5.21 3.92 -10.43
C VAL A 172 -4.80 2.56 -9.90
N GLY A 173 -5.72 1.83 -9.29
CA GLY A 173 -5.44 0.49 -8.82
C GLY A 173 -6.60 -0.48 -8.96
N LEU A 174 -6.24 -1.76 -8.94
CA LEU A 174 -7.13 -2.90 -8.98
C LEU A 174 -6.72 -3.88 -7.88
N VAL A 175 -7.70 -4.33 -7.10
CA VAL A 175 -7.54 -5.32 -6.03
C VAL A 175 -8.42 -6.51 -6.37
N ALA A 176 -7.87 -7.71 -6.22
CA ALA A 176 -8.60 -8.96 -6.32
C ALA A 176 -8.28 -9.83 -5.11
N GLU A 177 -9.31 -10.40 -4.50
CA GLU A 177 -9.18 -11.27 -3.33
C GLU A 177 -9.93 -12.58 -3.57
N LYS A 178 -9.36 -13.66 -3.02
CA LYS A 178 -10.01 -14.94 -2.88
C LYS A 178 -10.00 -15.31 -1.41
N ASP A 179 -11.16 -15.65 -0.87
CA ASP A 179 -11.29 -16.13 0.49
C ASP A 179 -10.93 -17.63 0.65
N PRO A 180 -10.51 -18.05 1.86
CA PRO A 180 -10.31 -19.46 2.18
C PRO A 180 -11.59 -20.27 2.00
N GLY A 181 -11.47 -21.44 1.37
CA GLY A 181 -12.56 -22.40 1.25
C GLY A 181 -13.46 -22.20 0.04
N GLU A 182 -13.30 -21.11 -0.68
CA GLU A 182 -13.93 -20.90 -1.98
C GLU A 182 -13.23 -21.67 -3.10
N GLU A 183 -14.03 -22.17 -4.04
CA GLU A 183 -13.52 -22.76 -5.27
C GLU A 183 -12.82 -21.69 -6.12
N PHE A 184 -11.83 -22.06 -6.92
CA PHE A 184 -11.05 -21.11 -7.71
C PHE A 184 -10.75 -21.66 -9.09
N PHE A 185 -11.28 -21.01 -10.12
CA PHE A 185 -11.27 -21.48 -11.50
C PHE A 185 -11.91 -22.88 -11.70
N THR A 186 -12.67 -23.35 -10.71
CA THR A 186 -13.30 -24.68 -10.69
C THR A 186 -14.73 -24.58 -10.16
N GLY A 187 -15.54 -25.62 -10.43
CA GLY A 187 -16.87 -25.78 -9.85
C GLY A 187 -17.81 -24.59 -10.10
N THR A 188 -18.29 -24.02 -9.00
CA THR A 188 -19.22 -22.88 -8.99
C THR A 188 -18.54 -21.54 -9.30
N GLN A 189 -17.22 -21.43 -9.08
CA GLN A 189 -16.46 -20.19 -9.25
C GLN A 189 -15.43 -20.30 -10.40
N LYS A 190 -15.94 -20.33 -11.63
CA LYS A 190 -15.12 -20.49 -12.86
C LYS A 190 -14.35 -19.24 -13.27
N ARG A 191 -14.71 -18.07 -12.72
CA ARG A 191 -14.16 -16.77 -13.14
C ARG A 191 -12.97 -16.29 -12.29
N GLY A 192 -12.48 -17.12 -11.37
CA GLY A 192 -11.30 -16.82 -10.57
C GLY A 192 -11.69 -16.21 -9.23
N PHE A 193 -11.27 -14.98 -8.97
CA PHE A 193 -11.52 -14.28 -7.72
C PHE A 193 -13.01 -13.96 -7.57
N ASP A 194 -13.52 -14.00 -6.35
CA ASP A 194 -14.88 -13.66 -6.00
C ASP A 194 -15.05 -12.15 -5.79
N HIS A 195 -13.99 -11.48 -5.33
CA HIS A 195 -13.99 -10.04 -5.09
C HIS A 195 -13.01 -9.29 -6.01
N TYR A 196 -13.50 -8.21 -6.63
CA TYR A 196 -12.72 -7.25 -7.41
C TYR A 196 -13.11 -5.82 -7.03
N THR A 197 -12.13 -4.98 -6.74
CA THR A 197 -12.34 -3.55 -6.47
C THR A 197 -11.34 -2.71 -7.27
N GLY A 198 -11.79 -1.56 -7.78
CA GLY A 198 -10.93 -0.57 -8.43
C GLY A 198 -10.99 0.78 -7.72
N PHE A 199 -9.89 1.52 -7.74
CA PHE A 199 -9.82 2.88 -7.20
C PHE A 199 -9.08 3.83 -8.14
N VAL A 200 -9.46 5.10 -8.12
CA VAL A 200 -8.84 6.19 -8.91
C VAL A 200 -8.74 7.42 -8.00
N GLN A 201 -7.56 8.05 -8.00
CA GLN A 201 -7.26 9.28 -7.26
C GLN A 201 -6.44 10.24 -8.13
#